data_AF-A0A9W6WUL0-F1
#
_entry.id   AF-A0A9W6WUL0-F1
#
_cell.length_a   1.000
_cell.length_b   1.000
_cell.length_c   1.000
_cell.angle_alpha   90.00
_cell.angle_beta   90.00
_cell.angle_gamma   90.00
#
_symmetry.space_group_name_H-M   'P 1'
#
loop_
_entity.id
_entity.type
_entity.pdbx_description
1 polymer ?
#
loop_
_entity_poly.entity_id
_entity_poly.type
_entity_poly.pdbx_seq_one_letter_code
_entity_poly.pdbx_strand_id
1 'polypeptide(L)'
;MSTVYALLAMLQSGGGRRSPASVRHLLLELASCCRCEDAKASILADGLEPLLALAADDHELPRGDTLEVLLELLGLLLDNPKAKDKAARGGALELAVRCLHELSAASGGGRRRAKILKRALELVDLLARTPESQQQERQAIVLKQIVELLTRADEDVSVLVRAADTLGRFIDGSMERIQVAATEHAVAVLIELLRLVRVLAVCCVYRCGN
;
A
#
# COMPACT_ATOMS: atom_id res chain seq x y z
N MET A 1 -7.04 16.95 -27.80
CA MET A 1 -6.76 17.13 -26.36
C MET A 1 -7.40 15.96 -25.64
N SER A 2 -6.60 15.07 -25.04
CA SER A 2 -7.11 13.88 -24.35
C SER A 2 -7.74 14.28 -23.02
N THR A 3 -8.92 13.72 -22.69
CA THR A 3 -9.60 13.92 -21.39
C THR A 3 -8.67 13.61 -20.21
N VAL A 4 -7.80 12.60 -20.37
CA VAL A 4 -6.78 12.22 -19.38
C VAL A 4 -5.81 13.36 -19.10
N TYR A 5 -5.29 13.99 -20.15
CA TYR A 5 -4.35 15.12 -20.01
C TYR A 5 -5.00 16.29 -19.29
N ALA A 6 -6.28 16.59 -19.59
CA ALA A 6 -7.01 17.64 -18.88
C ALA A 6 -7.19 17.31 -17.38
N LEU A 7 -7.46 16.05 -17.03
CA LEU A 7 -7.59 15.60 -15.64
C LEU A 7 -6.26 15.70 -14.89
N LEU A 8 -5.16 15.23 -15.48
CA LEU A 8 -3.81 15.35 -14.90
C LEU A 8 -3.38 16.81 -14.77
N ALA A 9 -3.62 17.62 -15.80
CA ALA A 9 -3.38 19.06 -15.75
C ALA A 9 -4.22 19.72 -14.65
N MET A 10 -5.49 19.34 -14.46
CA MET A 10 -6.33 19.83 -13.36
C MET A 10 -5.83 19.38 -11.99
N LEU A 11 -5.11 18.26 -11.88
CA LEU A 11 -4.38 17.84 -10.68
C LEU A 11 -3.06 18.62 -10.47
N GLN A 12 -2.51 19.28 -11.49
CA GLN A 12 -1.26 20.06 -11.38
C GLN A 12 -1.49 21.58 -11.31
N SER A 13 -2.52 22.11 -11.96
CA SER A 13 -2.79 23.55 -12.16
C SER A 13 -3.36 24.31 -10.95
N GLY A 14 -2.89 24.04 -9.73
CA GLY A 14 -3.50 24.56 -8.51
C GLY A 14 -2.51 25.00 -7.45
N GLY A 15 -1.89 26.18 -7.64
CA GLY A 15 -1.23 26.96 -6.58
C GLY A 15 -2.21 27.57 -5.55
N GLY A 16 -3.38 26.96 -5.35
CA GLY A 16 -4.43 27.41 -4.44
C GLY A 16 -5.19 26.21 -3.89
N ARG A 17 -5.46 26.25 -2.57
CA ARG A 17 -6.09 25.19 -1.76
C ARG A 17 -7.22 24.44 -2.52
N ARG A 18 -6.90 23.27 -3.10
CA ARG A 18 -7.93 22.38 -3.63
C ARG A 18 -8.67 21.73 -2.47
N SER A 19 -9.98 21.62 -2.60
CA SER A 19 -10.75 20.85 -1.62
C SER A 19 -10.41 19.35 -1.74
N PRO A 20 -10.37 18.60 -0.62
CA PRO A 20 -10.20 17.15 -0.68
C PRO A 20 -11.26 16.45 -1.56
N ALA A 21 -12.48 17.01 -1.60
CA ALA A 21 -13.57 16.51 -2.43
C ALA A 21 -13.30 16.63 -3.94
N SER A 22 -12.76 17.77 -4.39
CA SER A 22 -12.42 17.98 -5.80
C SER A 22 -11.27 17.08 -6.25
N VAL A 23 -10.26 16.87 -5.41
CA VAL A 23 -9.16 15.93 -5.71
C VAL A 23 -9.68 14.51 -5.82
N ARG A 24 -10.52 14.08 -4.86
CA ARG A 24 -11.15 12.76 -4.90
C ARG A 24 -11.98 12.55 -6.17
N HIS A 25 -12.75 13.55 -6.60
CA HIS A 25 -13.55 13.46 -7.81
C HIS A 25 -12.67 13.24 -9.05
N LEU A 26 -11.59 14.01 -9.21
CA LEU A 26 -10.62 13.86 -10.29
C LEU A 26 -9.96 12.47 -10.30
N LEU A 27 -9.59 11.96 -9.12
CA LEU A 27 -9.02 10.62 -8.99
C LEU A 27 -10.00 9.51 -9.38
N LEU A 28 -11.29 9.67 -9.03
CA LEU A 28 -12.33 8.71 -9.42
C LEU A 28 -12.58 8.74 -10.94
N GLU A 29 -12.55 9.91 -11.57
CA GLU A 29 -12.66 10.02 -13.01
C GLU A 29 -11.47 9.34 -13.71
N LEU A 30 -10.24 9.56 -13.21
CA LEU A 30 -9.06 8.86 -13.71
C LEU A 30 -9.14 7.34 -13.52
N ALA A 31 -9.60 6.87 -12.35
CA ALA A 31 -9.82 5.45 -12.11
C ALA A 31 -10.87 4.85 -13.05
N SER A 32 -11.91 5.62 -13.39
CA SER A 32 -12.92 5.19 -14.37
C SER A 32 -12.34 5.06 -15.79
N CYS A 33 -11.43 5.97 -16.17
CA CYS A 33 -10.70 5.93 -17.43
C CYS A 33 -9.79 4.70 -17.53
N CYS A 34 -9.29 4.18 -16.41
CA CYS A 34 -8.42 2.99 -16.40
C CYS A 34 -9.11 1.71 -16.88
N ARG A 35 -10.42 1.70 -17.15
CA ARG A 35 -11.07 0.58 -17.86
C ARG A 35 -10.64 0.47 -19.33
N CYS A 36 -10.06 1.53 -19.89
CA CYS A 36 -9.56 1.59 -21.26
C CYS A 36 -8.02 1.55 -21.24
N GLU A 37 -7.43 0.57 -21.93
CA GLU A 37 -5.97 0.42 -22.01
C GLU A 37 -5.29 1.61 -22.70
N ASP A 38 -5.93 2.25 -23.68
CA ASP A 38 -5.39 3.46 -24.31
C ASP A 38 -5.34 4.65 -23.33
N ALA A 39 -6.33 4.75 -22.44
CA ALA A 39 -6.35 5.77 -21.41
C ALA A 39 -5.31 5.50 -20.33
N LYS A 40 -5.14 4.23 -19.90
CA LYS A 40 -4.03 3.83 -19.01
C LYS A 40 -2.67 4.17 -19.63
N ALA A 41 -2.46 3.82 -20.89
CA ALA A 41 -1.23 4.12 -21.62
C ALA A 41 -0.99 5.64 -21.70
N SER A 42 -2.06 6.43 -21.90
CA SER A 42 -1.98 7.90 -21.87
C SER A 42 -1.56 8.43 -20.50
N ILE A 43 -2.14 7.92 -19.40
CA ILE A 43 -1.73 8.29 -18.02
C ILE A 43 -0.26 7.95 -17.79
N LEU A 44 0.19 6.77 -18.20
CA LEU A 44 1.56 6.31 -18.03
C LEU A 44 2.59 7.04 -18.92
N ALA A 45 2.12 7.58 -20.05
CA ALA A 45 2.92 8.41 -20.95
C ALA A 45 3.11 9.82 -20.37
N ASP A 46 2.05 10.41 -19.82
CA ASP A 46 2.08 11.73 -19.18
C ASP A 46 2.82 11.72 -17.82
N GLY A 47 3.00 10.53 -17.23
CA GLY A 47 3.77 10.33 -16.00
C GLY A 47 2.91 10.19 -14.76
N LEU A 48 3.47 9.55 -13.73
CA LEU A 48 2.79 9.29 -12.44
C LEU A 48 3.08 10.37 -11.40
N GLU A 49 3.98 11.29 -11.70
CA GLU A 49 4.38 12.42 -10.87
C GLU A 49 3.18 13.26 -10.38
N PRO A 50 2.16 13.60 -11.19
CA PRO A 50 0.98 14.32 -10.70
C PRO A 50 0.22 13.57 -9.59
N LEU A 51 0.18 12.25 -9.66
CA LEU A 51 -0.53 11.40 -8.71
C LEU A 51 0.27 11.23 -7.42
N LEU A 52 1.58 11.01 -7.56
CA LEU A 52 2.48 10.82 -6.42
C LEU A 52 2.72 12.13 -5.67
N ALA A 53 2.71 13.27 -6.37
CA ALA A 53 2.77 14.60 -5.76
C ALA A 53 1.64 14.85 -4.75
N LEU A 54 0.45 14.26 -4.94
CA LEU A 54 -0.66 14.38 -3.99
C LEU A 54 -0.34 13.82 -2.60
N ALA A 55 0.67 12.95 -2.50
CA ALA A 55 1.12 12.36 -1.25
C ALA A 55 2.60 12.62 -0.96
N ALA A 56 3.27 13.45 -1.77
CA ALA A 56 4.67 13.80 -1.64
C ALA A 56 4.92 14.99 -0.69
N ASP A 57 3.91 15.83 -0.43
CA ASP A 57 4.08 16.94 0.50
C ASP A 57 4.43 16.42 1.92
N ASP A 58 5.30 17.14 2.63
CA ASP A 58 5.66 16.92 4.05
C ASP A 58 4.48 17.13 5.02
N HIS A 59 3.30 17.41 4.48
CA HIS A 59 2.05 17.44 5.21
C HIS A 59 1.46 16.03 5.36
N GLU A 60 0.53 15.88 6.31
CA GLU A 60 -0.20 14.64 6.56
C GLU A 60 -0.68 13.99 5.25
N LEU A 61 -0.64 12.65 5.18
CA LEU A 61 -1.19 11.90 4.06
C LEU A 61 -2.60 12.39 3.68
N PRO A 62 -2.98 12.29 2.40
CA PRO A 62 -4.37 12.53 1.99
C PRO A 62 -5.33 11.76 2.92
N ARG A 63 -6.28 12.46 3.54
CA ARG A 63 -7.10 11.84 4.58
C ARG A 63 -8.17 10.93 3.96
N GLY A 64 -8.27 9.71 4.49
CA GLY A 64 -9.42 8.82 4.28
C GLY A 64 -9.67 8.42 2.82
N ASP A 65 -10.80 8.84 2.27
CA ASP A 65 -11.28 8.37 0.96
C ASP A 65 -10.37 8.77 -0.21
N THR A 66 -9.69 9.92 -0.13
CA THR A 66 -8.80 10.37 -1.21
C THR A 66 -7.58 9.45 -1.32
N LEU A 67 -7.03 9.01 -0.18
CA LEU A 67 -5.91 8.06 -0.17
C LEU A 67 -6.32 6.67 -0.61
N GLU A 68 -7.51 6.20 -0.20
CA GLU A 68 -8.06 4.93 -0.67
C GLU A 68 -8.12 4.91 -2.21
N VAL A 69 -8.69 5.95 -2.83
CA VAL A 69 -8.81 6.06 -4.29
C VAL A 69 -7.44 6.22 -4.96
N LEU A 70 -6.52 6.98 -4.37
CA LEU A 70 -5.17 7.13 -4.91
C LEU A 70 -4.42 5.78 -4.97
N LEU A 71 -4.43 5.01 -3.88
CA LEU A 71 -3.78 3.70 -3.85
C LEU A 71 -4.46 2.71 -4.78
N GLU A 72 -5.79 2.75 -4.90
CA GLU A 72 -6.53 1.94 -5.87
C GLU A 72 -6.16 2.29 -7.31
N LEU A 73 -6.08 3.58 -7.65
CA LEU A 73 -5.66 4.04 -8.98
C LEU A 73 -4.23 3.59 -9.30
N LEU A 74 -3.31 3.69 -8.33
CA LEU A 74 -1.95 3.17 -8.50
C LEU A 74 -1.97 1.65 -8.73
N GLY A 75 -2.76 0.89 -7.97
CA GLY A 75 -2.93 -0.55 -8.21
C GLY A 75 -3.36 -0.86 -9.65
N LEU A 76 -4.34 -0.13 -10.18
CA LEU A 76 -4.86 -0.31 -11.55
C LEU A 76 -3.83 0.03 -12.65
N LEU A 77 -2.93 0.97 -12.38
CA LEU A 77 -1.93 1.44 -13.36
C LEU A 77 -0.68 0.55 -13.40
N LEU A 78 -0.41 -0.19 -12.33
CA LEU A 78 0.86 -0.90 -12.13
C LEU A 78 0.84 -2.37 -12.54
N ASP A 79 -0.15 -2.81 -13.29
CA ASP A 79 -0.14 -4.14 -13.93
C ASP A 79 1.01 -4.27 -14.96
N ASN A 80 1.51 -3.16 -15.50
CA ASN A 80 2.59 -3.14 -16.48
C ASN A 80 3.98 -3.01 -15.82
N PRO A 81 4.95 -3.89 -16.11
CA PRO A 81 6.32 -3.80 -15.56
C PRO A 81 7.00 -2.43 -15.76
N LYS A 82 6.83 -1.79 -16.93
CA LYS A 82 7.44 -0.47 -17.19
C LYS A 82 6.85 0.63 -16.32
N ALA A 83 5.58 0.49 -15.94
CA ALA A 83 4.90 1.42 -15.04
C ALA A 83 5.43 1.29 -13.61
N LYS A 84 5.72 0.05 -13.18
CA LYS A 84 6.29 -0.25 -11.85
C LYS A 84 7.60 0.48 -11.60
N ASP A 85 8.55 0.41 -12.53
CA ASP A 85 9.84 1.08 -12.38
C ASP A 85 9.68 2.62 -12.33
N LYS A 86 8.78 3.18 -13.14
CA LYS A 86 8.48 4.62 -13.09
C LYS A 86 7.85 5.03 -11.76
N ALA A 87 6.89 4.25 -11.27
CA ALA A 87 6.22 4.52 -10.00
C ALA A 87 7.16 4.40 -8.81
N ALA A 88 8.03 3.38 -8.82
CA ALA A 88 9.04 3.19 -7.79
C ALA A 88 10.01 4.38 -7.72
N ARG A 89 10.53 4.84 -8.88
CA ARG A 89 11.34 6.07 -8.93
C ARG A 89 10.58 7.32 -8.46
N GLY A 90 9.28 7.37 -8.70
CA GLY A 90 8.42 8.47 -8.29
C GLY A 90 8.01 8.47 -6.81
N GLY A 91 8.45 7.49 -6.02
CA GLY A 91 8.15 7.44 -4.58
C GLY A 91 6.91 6.63 -4.20
N ALA A 92 6.37 5.79 -5.09
CA ALA A 92 5.16 5.00 -4.80
C ALA A 92 5.37 3.97 -3.67
N LEU A 93 6.58 3.42 -3.54
CA LEU A 93 6.91 2.50 -2.45
C LEU A 93 6.95 3.24 -1.10
N GLU A 94 7.53 4.44 -1.09
CA GLU A 94 7.61 5.32 0.07
C GLU A 94 6.21 5.73 0.53
N LEU A 95 5.32 6.04 -0.41
CA LEU A 95 3.91 6.26 -0.11
C LEU A 95 3.27 5.05 0.57
N ALA A 96 3.49 3.84 0.03
CA ALA A 96 2.94 2.61 0.60
C ALA A 96 3.43 2.39 2.04
N VAL A 97 4.74 2.53 2.25
CA VAL A 97 5.39 2.41 3.57
C VAL A 97 4.86 3.47 4.54
N ARG A 98 4.74 4.73 4.13
CA ARG A 98 4.16 5.80 4.95
C ARG A 98 2.72 5.48 5.35
N CYS A 99 1.91 4.93 4.44
CA CYS A 99 0.56 4.48 4.77
C CYS A 99 0.55 3.37 5.83
N LEU A 100 1.46 2.39 5.72
CA LEU A 100 1.60 1.35 6.73
C LEU A 100 2.01 1.96 8.07
N HIS A 101 2.96 2.89 8.09
CA HIS A 101 3.43 3.52 9.31
C HIS A 101 2.35 4.36 10.01
N GLU A 102 1.82 5.36 9.32
CA GLU A 102 0.90 6.34 9.91
C GLU A 102 -0.42 5.69 10.36
N LEU A 103 -0.93 4.73 9.58
CA LEU A 103 -2.18 4.04 9.92
C LEU A 103 -1.98 2.91 10.92
N SER A 104 -0.78 2.32 11.02
CA SER A 104 -0.46 1.37 12.10
C SER A 104 -0.19 2.09 13.42
N ALA A 105 0.17 3.37 13.41
CA ALA A 105 0.28 4.18 14.64
C ALA A 105 -1.07 4.74 15.12
N ALA A 106 -2.05 4.89 14.20
CA ALA A 106 -3.36 5.44 14.55
C ALA A 106 -4.16 4.53 15.49
N SER A 107 -4.78 5.13 16.51
CA SER A 107 -5.72 4.47 17.42
C SER A 107 -7.08 4.29 16.74
N GLY A 108 -7.61 3.06 16.77
CA GLY A 108 -8.93 2.71 16.24
C GLY A 108 -8.89 1.87 14.97
N GLY A 109 -9.43 0.65 15.06
CA GLY A 109 -9.72 -0.21 13.91
C GLY A 109 -11.01 0.24 13.21
N GLY A 110 -10.93 0.52 11.91
CA GLY A 110 -12.09 0.93 11.12
C GLY A 110 -12.04 0.32 9.73
N ARG A 111 -13.22 0.00 9.16
CA ARG A 111 -13.33 -0.62 7.83
C ARG A 111 -12.51 0.11 6.75
N ARG A 112 -12.52 1.45 6.77
CA ARG A 112 -11.76 2.28 5.82
C ARG A 112 -10.25 2.12 6.02
N ARG A 113 -9.77 2.21 7.27
CA ARG A 113 -8.37 2.00 7.62
C ARG A 113 -7.87 0.63 7.14
N ALA A 114 -8.64 -0.42 7.40
CA ALA A 114 -8.32 -1.77 6.95
C ALA A 114 -8.21 -1.87 5.41
N LYS A 115 -9.07 -1.18 4.66
CA LYS A 115 -8.95 -1.12 3.20
C LYS A 115 -7.68 -0.40 2.75
N ILE A 116 -7.36 0.75 3.33
CA ILE A 116 -6.18 1.52 2.95
C ILE A 116 -4.91 0.70 3.24
N LEU A 117 -4.82 0.05 4.41
CA LEU A 117 -3.72 -0.85 4.75
C LEU A 117 -3.57 -1.99 3.74
N LYS A 118 -4.68 -2.64 3.34
CA LYS A 118 -4.65 -3.70 2.31
C LYS A 118 -4.15 -3.19 0.95
N ARG A 119 -4.56 -1.99 0.54
CA ARG A 119 -4.10 -1.38 -0.71
C ARG A 119 -2.62 -0.97 -0.64
N ALA A 120 -2.15 -0.49 0.51
CA ALA A 120 -0.74 -0.22 0.73
C ALA A 120 0.10 -1.51 0.64
N LEU A 121 -0.35 -2.61 1.27
CA LEU A 121 0.29 -3.92 1.17
C LEU A 121 0.29 -4.49 -0.26
N GLU A 122 -0.77 -4.26 -1.02
CA GLU A 122 -0.85 -4.60 -2.45
C GLU A 122 0.17 -3.79 -3.27
N LEU A 123 0.32 -2.50 -2.99
CA LEU A 123 1.30 -1.65 -3.66
C LEU A 123 2.75 -2.07 -3.34
N VAL A 124 3.02 -2.48 -2.10
CA VAL A 124 4.31 -3.08 -1.72
C VAL A 124 4.58 -4.34 -2.54
N ASP A 125 3.61 -5.26 -2.66
CA ASP A 125 3.74 -6.50 -3.43
C ASP A 125 3.99 -6.22 -4.92
N LEU A 126 3.24 -5.27 -5.49
CA LEU A 126 3.39 -4.87 -6.90
C LEU A 126 4.80 -4.34 -7.21
N LEU A 127 5.40 -3.59 -6.27
CA LEU A 127 6.69 -2.92 -6.42
C LEU A 127 7.88 -3.72 -5.88
N ALA A 128 7.66 -4.89 -5.25
CA ALA A 128 8.68 -5.67 -4.55
C ALA A 128 9.85 -6.18 -5.41
N ARG A 129 9.74 -6.10 -6.74
CA ARG A 129 10.79 -6.53 -7.68
C ARG A 129 11.48 -5.39 -8.41
N THR A 130 11.09 -4.14 -8.14
CA THR A 130 11.71 -2.95 -8.73
C THR A 130 13.12 -2.72 -8.17
N PRO A 131 14.05 -2.10 -8.92
CA PRO A 131 15.40 -1.80 -8.44
C PRO A 131 15.40 -1.00 -7.13
N GLU A 132 14.45 -0.08 -6.97
CA GLU A 132 14.29 0.73 -5.77
C GLU A 132 13.98 -0.17 -4.56
N SER A 133 13.09 -1.16 -4.70
CA SER A 133 12.78 -2.11 -3.62
C SER A 133 13.93 -3.06 -3.25
N GLN A 134 14.99 -3.10 -4.05
CA GLN A 134 16.18 -3.92 -3.80
C GLN A 134 17.23 -3.19 -2.96
N GLN A 135 17.12 -1.87 -2.77
CA GLN A 135 18.03 -1.15 -1.88
C GLN A 135 17.86 -1.62 -0.43
N GLN A 136 18.96 -2.02 0.21
CA GLN A 136 18.95 -2.63 1.55
C GLN A 136 18.20 -1.79 2.59
N GLU A 137 18.41 -0.47 2.61
CA GLU A 137 17.72 0.45 3.52
C GLU A 137 16.20 0.40 3.33
N ARG A 138 15.73 0.37 2.07
CA ARG A 138 14.30 0.26 1.75
C ARG A 138 13.74 -1.11 2.11
N GLN A 139 14.50 -2.19 1.92
CA GLN A 139 14.09 -3.52 2.35
C GLN A 139 13.84 -3.57 3.86
N ALA A 140 14.75 -3.01 4.67
CA ALA A 140 14.62 -2.95 6.12
C ALA A 140 13.39 -2.14 6.56
N ILE A 141 13.18 -0.97 5.94
CA ILE A 141 12.01 -0.14 6.22
C ILE A 141 10.70 -0.88 5.92
N VAL A 142 10.59 -1.50 4.73
CA VAL A 142 9.39 -2.25 4.34
C VAL A 142 9.13 -3.40 5.31
N LEU A 143 10.15 -4.19 5.62
CA LEU A 143 10.04 -5.35 6.51
C LEU A 143 9.65 -4.94 7.93
N LYS A 144 10.28 -3.90 8.47
CA LYS A 144 9.93 -3.34 9.77
C LYS A 144 8.45 -2.95 9.83
N GLN A 145 7.95 -2.22 8.82
CA GLN A 145 6.54 -1.79 8.81
C GLN A 145 5.55 -2.94 8.69
N ILE A 146 5.88 -3.98 7.90
CA ILE A 146 5.03 -5.17 7.81
C ILE A 146 5.01 -5.94 9.14
N VAL A 147 6.17 -6.09 9.79
CA VAL A 147 6.27 -6.78 11.08
C VAL A 147 5.55 -6.00 12.19
N GLU A 148 5.70 -4.67 12.24
CA GLU A 148 4.97 -3.80 13.17
C GLU A 148 3.45 -3.93 12.99
N LEU A 149 2.96 -4.03 11.76
CA LEU A 149 1.54 -4.28 11.50
C LEU A 149 1.10 -5.65 12.03
N LEU A 150 1.94 -6.69 11.90
CA LEU A 150 1.65 -8.06 12.35
C LEU A 150 1.61 -8.22 13.88
N THR A 151 2.25 -7.34 14.65
CA THR A 151 2.23 -7.40 16.12
C THR A 151 1.01 -6.71 16.74
N ARG A 152 0.19 -6.03 15.93
CA ARG A 152 -1.01 -5.33 16.40
C ARG A 152 -2.16 -6.29 16.72
N ALA A 153 -2.41 -6.48 18.02
CA ALA A 153 -3.48 -7.36 18.52
C ALA A 153 -4.91 -6.86 18.23
N ASP A 154 -5.09 -5.56 18.00
CA ASP A 154 -6.38 -4.93 17.73
C ASP A 154 -6.66 -4.72 16.23
N GLU A 155 -5.79 -5.24 15.37
CA GLU A 155 -5.92 -5.12 13.92
C GLU A 155 -6.98 -6.08 13.35
N ASP A 156 -7.58 -5.69 12.23
CA ASP A 156 -8.49 -6.56 11.50
C ASP A 156 -7.75 -7.82 10.99
N VAL A 157 -8.30 -9.01 11.29
CA VAL A 157 -7.69 -10.31 10.93
C VAL A 157 -7.38 -10.39 9.43
N SER A 158 -8.24 -9.83 8.58
CA SER A 158 -8.03 -9.86 7.14
C SER A 158 -6.91 -8.92 6.66
N VAL A 159 -6.56 -7.90 7.46
CA VAL A 159 -5.35 -7.09 7.26
C VAL A 159 -4.12 -7.88 7.69
N LEU A 160 -4.15 -8.52 8.86
CA LEU A 160 -3.04 -9.35 9.35
C LEU A 160 -2.71 -10.50 8.40
N VAL A 161 -3.72 -11.20 7.87
CA VAL A 161 -3.54 -12.26 6.85
C VAL A 161 -2.87 -11.69 5.59
N ARG A 162 -3.30 -10.52 5.12
CA ARG A 162 -2.69 -9.88 3.95
C ARG A 162 -1.26 -9.43 4.24
N ALA A 163 -0.97 -8.94 5.44
CA ALA A 163 0.38 -8.53 5.84
C ALA A 163 1.34 -9.73 5.89
N ALA A 164 0.88 -10.86 6.43
CA ALA A 164 1.67 -12.09 6.46
C ALA A 164 1.91 -12.66 5.05
N ASP A 165 0.91 -12.61 4.18
CA ASP A 165 1.02 -12.98 2.77
C ASP A 165 2.02 -12.08 2.02
N THR A 166 1.91 -10.76 2.19
CA THR A 166 2.86 -9.80 1.61
C THR A 166 4.28 -9.99 2.16
N LEU A 167 4.45 -10.26 3.47
CA LEU A 167 5.75 -10.59 4.06
C LEU A 167 6.38 -11.79 3.36
N GLY A 168 5.61 -12.88 3.23
CA GLY A 168 6.06 -14.11 2.57
C GLY A 168 6.50 -13.87 1.13
N ARG A 169 5.69 -13.17 0.32
CA ARG A 169 6.06 -12.83 -1.06
C ARG A 169 7.25 -11.88 -1.16
N PHE A 170 7.39 -10.94 -0.22
CA PHE A 170 8.45 -9.95 -0.27
C PHE A 170 9.83 -10.58 -0.03
N ILE A 171 9.92 -11.54 0.90
CA ILE A 171 11.17 -12.25 1.22
C ILE A 171 11.44 -13.44 0.29
N ASP A 172 10.44 -13.93 -0.43
CA ASP A 172 10.57 -15.11 -1.28
C ASP A 172 11.70 -14.97 -2.31
N GLY A 173 12.53 -16.00 -2.40
CA GLY A 173 13.68 -16.04 -3.32
C GLY A 173 14.83 -15.08 -3.01
N SER A 174 14.85 -14.38 -1.86
CA SER A 174 15.93 -13.45 -1.49
C SER A 174 16.50 -13.73 -0.10
N MET A 175 17.72 -14.28 -0.06
CA MET A 175 18.44 -14.54 1.19
C MET A 175 18.70 -13.26 1.99
N GLU A 176 19.00 -12.16 1.29
CA GLU A 176 19.21 -10.84 1.92
C GLU A 176 17.96 -10.39 2.66
N ARG A 177 16.78 -10.45 2.00
CA ARG A 177 15.51 -10.06 2.62
C ARG A 177 15.12 -10.99 3.77
N ILE A 178 15.43 -12.28 3.68
CA ILE A 178 15.24 -13.23 4.78
C ILE A 178 16.10 -12.85 5.99
N GLN A 179 17.37 -12.47 5.78
CA GLN A 179 18.25 -12.03 6.87
C GLN A 179 17.78 -10.73 7.51
N VAL A 180 17.32 -9.76 6.71
CA VAL A 180 16.74 -8.51 7.22
C VAL A 180 15.47 -8.81 8.01
N ALA A 181 14.57 -9.66 7.49
CA ALA A 181 13.35 -10.04 8.20
C ALA A 181 13.63 -10.74 9.54
N ALA A 182 14.67 -11.58 9.60
CA ALA A 182 15.11 -12.21 10.85
C ALA A 182 15.64 -11.18 11.86
N THR A 183 16.39 -10.18 11.38
CA THR A 183 16.86 -9.04 12.20
C THR A 183 15.69 -8.23 12.75
N GLU A 184 14.65 -8.03 11.94
CA GLU A 184 13.39 -7.38 12.33
C GLU A 184 12.44 -8.32 13.11
N HIS A 185 12.93 -9.41 13.68
CA HIS A 185 12.18 -10.36 14.52
C HIS A 185 10.94 -11.02 13.88
N ALA A 186 10.83 -11.01 12.54
CA ALA A 186 9.67 -11.54 11.83
C ALA A 186 9.35 -13.01 12.21
N VAL A 187 10.38 -13.85 12.43
CA VAL A 187 10.22 -15.26 12.80
C VAL A 187 9.51 -15.41 14.15
N ALA A 188 9.87 -14.61 15.15
CA ALA A 188 9.25 -14.67 16.46
C ALA A 188 7.77 -14.28 16.39
N VAL A 189 7.47 -13.19 15.67
CA VAL A 189 6.10 -12.70 15.45
C VAL A 189 5.23 -13.75 14.75
N LEU A 190 5.76 -14.40 13.70
CA LEU A 190 5.04 -15.47 13.00
C LEU A 190 4.75 -16.68 13.91
N ILE A 191 5.71 -17.06 14.78
CA ILE A 191 5.50 -18.13 15.77
C ILE A 191 4.39 -17.75 16.76
N GLU A 192 4.37 -16.50 17.23
CA GLU A 192 3.34 -16.00 18.15
C GLU A 192 1.95 -16.01 17.50
N LEU A 193 1.83 -15.56 16.26
CA LEU A 193 0.58 -15.61 15.51
C LEU A 193 0.06 -17.04 15.35
N LEU A 194 0.94 -18.01 15.05
CA LEU A 194 0.55 -19.42 14.97
C LEU A 194 0.08 -19.99 16.32
N ARG A 195 0.68 -19.56 17.43
CA ARG A 195 0.22 -19.95 18.78
C ARG A 195 -1.18 -19.41 19.07
N LEU A 196 -1.45 -18.15 18.72
CA LEU A 196 -2.78 -17.54 18.89
C LEU A 196 -3.86 -18.29 18.11
N VAL A 197 -3.60 -18.63 16.84
CA VAL A 197 -4.54 -19.39 16.00
C VAL A 197 -4.80 -20.78 16.59
N ARG A 198 -3.77 -21.46 17.12
CA ARG A 198 -3.94 -22.75 17.79
C ARG A 198 -4.81 -22.66 19.05
N VAL A 199 -4.60 -21.64 19.88
CA VAL A 199 -5.40 -21.43 21.10
C VAL A 199 -6.86 -21.15 20.75
N LEU A 200 -7.11 -20.30 19.75
CA LEU A 200 -8.47 -20.02 19.28
C LEU A 200 -9.18 -21.26 18.71
N ALA A 201 -8.45 -22.11 17.96
CA ALA A 201 -8.99 -23.37 17.45
C ALA A 201 -9.37 -24.32 18.59
N VAL A 202 -8.52 -24.46 19.60
CA VAL A 202 -8.80 -25.31 20.77
C VAL A 202 -10.00 -24.77 21.58
N CYS A 203 -10.08 -23.45 21.80
CA CYS A 203 -11.21 -22.84 22.51
C CYS A 203 -12.54 -22.95 21.74
N CYS A 204 -12.52 -22.92 20.39
CA CYS A 204 -13.72 -23.13 19.58
C CYS A 204 -14.23 -24.58 19.66
N VAL A 205 -13.33 -25.56 19.68
CA VAL A 205 -13.68 -26.98 19.86
C VAL A 205 -14.34 -27.22 21.23
N TYR A 206 -13.84 -26.58 22.29
CA TYR A 206 -14.44 -26.71 23.62
C TYR A 206 -15.75 -25.95 23.81
N ARG A 207 -16.04 -24.91 23.02
CA ARG A 207 -17.34 -24.19 23.08
C ARG A 207 -18.45 -24.78 22.22
N CYS A 208 -18.14 -25.62 21.23
CA CYS A 208 -19.15 -26.33 20.42
C CYS A 208 -19.50 -27.72 20.97
N GLY A 209 -18.90 -28.11 22.10
CA GLY A 209 -19.04 -29.44 22.71
C GLY A 209 -19.78 -29.46 24.04
N ASN A 210 -20.49 -28.39 24.44
CA ASN A 210 -21.37 -28.34 25.61
C ASN A 210 -22.75 -27.81 25.23
#